data_AF-A0A4R2ZWB4-F1
#
_entry.id   AF-A0A4R2ZWB4-F1
#
_cell.length_a   1.000
_cell.length_b   1.000
_cell.length_c   1.000
_cell.angle_alpha   90.00
_cell.angle_beta   90.00
_cell.angle_gamma   90.00
#
_symmetry.space_group_name_H-M   'P 1'
#
loop_
_entity.id
_entity.type
_entity.pdbx_description
1 polymer ?
#
loop_
_entity_poly.entity_id
_entity_poly.type
_entity_poly.pdbx_seq_one_letter_code
_entity_poly.pdbx_strand_id
1 'polypeptide(L)'
;MRILSRVALACFMTASVVLSAISADAADKSGKRRGTTFKHDYSAAYTVQRVSVRTACFPEKLEAILAHIRAETGKKPMVTSGHRPRSGTSQHSRCYAADIRVPGVSEKAILAAAAGAPGIGGIGRYCNGIVHVDIGPKRRWAHCGGKSKGKGGLANLKRHHRRS
;
A
#
# COMPACT_ATOMS: atom_id res chain seq x y z
N MET A 1 32.52 -36.13 -45.18
CA MET A 1 32.34 -36.04 -46.65
C MET A 1 30.93 -36.46 -47.02
N ARG A 2 30.29 -35.69 -47.92
CA ARG A 2 29.06 -35.98 -48.70
C ARG A 2 27.71 -35.72 -48.01
N ILE A 3 26.71 -35.05 -48.60
CA ILE A 3 26.56 -33.98 -49.60
C ILE A 3 25.06 -33.61 -49.51
N LEU A 4 24.78 -32.33 -49.77
CA LEU A 4 23.52 -31.61 -49.95
C LEU A 4 22.43 -32.33 -50.79
N SER A 5 21.15 -32.07 -50.47
CA SER A 5 20.01 -32.04 -51.41
C SER A 5 18.88 -31.21 -50.78
N ARG A 6 18.77 -29.92 -51.12
CA ARG A 6 17.98 -29.31 -52.21
C ARG A 6 16.52 -29.02 -51.84
N VAL A 7 16.29 -27.72 -51.62
CA VAL A 7 15.04 -26.96 -51.60
C VAL A 7 14.19 -27.24 -52.85
N ALA A 8 12.88 -27.44 -52.70
CA ALA A 8 11.91 -27.14 -53.75
C ALA A 8 10.48 -26.95 -53.20
N LEU A 9 10.01 -25.72 -53.41
CA LEU A 9 8.75 -25.36 -54.05
C LEU A 9 7.46 -25.35 -53.22
N ALA A 10 7.05 -24.11 -52.92
CA ALA A 10 5.74 -23.70 -52.44
C ALA A 10 4.61 -24.06 -53.42
N CYS A 11 3.44 -24.35 -52.86
CA CYS A 11 2.17 -24.18 -53.57
C CYS A 11 1.16 -23.55 -52.60
N PHE A 12 1.02 -22.23 -52.71
CA PHE A 12 -0.09 -21.48 -52.13
C PHE A 12 -1.32 -21.61 -53.04
N MET A 13 -2.48 -21.45 -52.42
CA MET A 13 -3.82 -21.18 -52.99
C MET A 13 -4.73 -22.39 -53.24
N THR A 14 -5.67 -22.59 -52.33
CA THR A 14 -7.10 -22.56 -52.69
C THR A 14 -7.88 -21.91 -51.55
N ALA A 15 -8.35 -20.69 -51.80
CA ALA A 15 -9.40 -20.06 -51.01
C ALA A 15 -10.75 -20.73 -51.34
N SER A 16 -11.56 -21.02 -50.33
CA SER A 16 -12.98 -21.31 -50.51
C SER A 16 -13.76 -20.61 -49.41
N VAL A 17 -14.38 -19.52 -49.83
CA VAL A 17 -15.37 -18.73 -49.11
C VAL A 17 -16.68 -19.50 -49.13
N VAL A 18 -17.27 -19.81 -47.96
CA VAL A 18 -18.72 -19.87 -47.82
C VAL A 18 -19.11 -19.41 -46.41
N LEU A 19 -19.77 -18.25 -46.35
CA LEU A 19 -20.50 -17.72 -45.20
C LEU A 19 -21.99 -17.96 -45.49
N SER A 20 -22.73 -18.62 -44.59
CA SER A 20 -24.15 -18.33 -44.28
C SER A 20 -24.76 -19.25 -43.23
N ALA A 21 -25.66 -18.64 -42.43
CA ALA A 21 -26.80 -19.22 -41.71
C ALA A 21 -26.67 -19.67 -40.24
N ILE A 22 -26.84 -18.67 -39.36
CA ILE A 22 -27.69 -18.60 -38.16
C ILE A 22 -28.61 -19.82 -37.85
N SER A 23 -28.53 -20.33 -36.62
CA SER A 23 -29.69 -20.76 -35.80
C SER A 23 -29.31 -20.78 -34.31
N ALA A 24 -30.09 -20.05 -33.51
CA ALA A 24 -30.18 -20.09 -32.04
C ALA A 24 -30.90 -21.40 -31.60
N ASP A 25 -31.01 -21.85 -30.35
CA ASP A 25 -30.76 -21.33 -29.01
C ASP A 25 -30.68 -22.54 -28.05
N ALA A 26 -30.31 -22.27 -26.79
CA ALA A 26 -30.71 -22.97 -25.57
C ALA A 26 -29.66 -23.78 -24.78
N ALA A 27 -29.81 -23.59 -23.46
CA ALA A 27 -29.16 -24.25 -22.34
C ALA A 27 -27.89 -23.58 -21.79
N ASP A 28 -28.15 -22.50 -21.03
CA ASP A 28 -27.84 -22.45 -19.59
C ASP A 28 -26.52 -23.10 -19.16
N LYS A 29 -25.52 -22.26 -18.87
CA LYS A 29 -25.13 -22.04 -17.46
C LYS A 29 -24.75 -20.59 -17.30
N SER A 30 -25.53 -19.89 -16.51
CA SER A 30 -25.13 -18.67 -15.82
C SER A 30 -23.72 -18.85 -15.24
N GLY A 31 -22.72 -18.40 -15.99
CA GLY A 31 -21.36 -18.22 -15.54
C GLY A 31 -21.38 -17.12 -14.50
N LYS A 32 -21.83 -17.45 -13.29
CA LYS A 32 -21.72 -16.63 -12.10
C LYS A 32 -20.28 -16.18 -12.08
N ARG A 33 -20.05 -14.89 -12.40
CA ARG A 33 -18.78 -14.21 -12.27
C ARG A 33 -18.36 -14.40 -10.81
N ARG A 34 -17.63 -15.48 -10.56
CA ARG A 34 -17.00 -15.78 -9.29
C ARG A 34 -15.88 -14.78 -9.25
N GLY A 35 -16.20 -13.57 -8.75
CA GLY A 35 -15.25 -12.49 -8.59
C GLY A 35 -14.01 -13.12 -7.99
N THR A 36 -12.92 -13.08 -8.75
CA THR A 36 -11.61 -13.46 -8.24
C THR A 36 -11.38 -12.51 -7.09
N THR A 37 -11.66 -12.97 -5.87
CA THR A 37 -11.17 -12.30 -4.68
C THR A 37 -9.67 -12.44 -4.81
N PHE A 38 -9.03 -11.43 -5.40
CA PHE A 38 -7.63 -11.17 -5.17
C PHE A 38 -7.57 -10.93 -3.66
N LYS A 39 -7.45 -12.01 -2.90
CA LYS A 39 -6.88 -11.97 -1.57
C LYS A 39 -5.47 -11.48 -1.84
N HIS A 40 -5.29 -10.17 -1.82
CA HIS A 40 -3.97 -9.62 -1.87
C HIS A 40 -3.24 -10.22 -0.66
N ASP A 41 -2.20 -10.98 -0.91
CA ASP A 41 -1.38 -11.64 0.11
C ASP A 41 -0.52 -10.61 0.87
N TYR A 42 -1.18 -9.59 1.44
CA TYR A 42 -0.59 -8.63 2.36
C TYR A 42 -0.14 -9.30 3.66
N SER A 43 -0.56 -10.55 3.90
CA SER A 43 -0.06 -11.42 4.99
C SER A 43 1.47 -11.58 4.98
N ALA A 44 2.14 -11.34 3.84
CA ALA A 44 3.60 -11.35 3.74
C ALA A 44 4.28 -9.99 4.00
N ALA A 45 3.53 -8.87 4.01
CA ALA A 45 4.10 -7.53 4.00
C ALA A 45 4.71 -7.12 5.35
N TYR A 46 4.11 -7.56 6.46
CA TYR A 46 4.53 -7.21 7.81
C TYR A 46 4.43 -8.40 8.76
N THR A 47 4.96 -8.22 9.97
CA THR A 47 4.80 -9.13 11.12
C THR A 47 4.12 -8.38 12.25
N VAL A 48 3.54 -9.09 13.22
CA VAL A 48 2.98 -8.47 14.43
C VAL A 48 3.86 -8.79 15.64
N GLN A 49 4.08 -7.80 16.51
CA GLN A 49 4.95 -7.97 17.68
C GLN A 49 4.41 -8.99 18.68
N ARG A 50 3.09 -9.03 18.86
CA ARG A 50 2.40 -9.91 19.82
C ARG A 50 0.95 -10.13 19.38
N VAL A 51 0.33 -11.20 19.88
CA VAL A 51 -1.03 -11.62 19.53
C VAL A 51 -2.11 -10.57 19.80
N SER A 52 -1.89 -9.68 20.78
CA SER A 52 -2.87 -8.63 21.12
C SER A 52 -2.89 -7.47 20.12
N VAL A 53 -1.96 -7.42 19.15
CA VAL A 53 -1.91 -6.37 18.13
C VAL A 53 -2.96 -6.66 17.07
N ARG A 54 -3.97 -5.79 16.98
CA ARG A 54 -5.11 -5.97 16.08
C ARG A 54 -4.82 -5.34 14.72
N THR A 55 -4.63 -6.14 13.68
CA THR A 55 -4.37 -5.67 12.31
C THR A 55 -5.40 -6.16 11.28
N ALA A 56 -6.32 -7.04 11.68
CA ALA A 56 -7.27 -7.71 10.78
C ALA A 56 -8.20 -6.75 9.99
N CYS A 57 -8.35 -5.50 10.42
CA CYS A 57 -9.16 -4.48 9.74
C CYS A 57 -8.32 -3.47 8.94
N PHE A 58 -7.01 -3.70 8.79
CA PHE A 58 -6.17 -2.78 8.03
C PHE A 58 -6.70 -2.67 6.60
N PRO A 59 -6.96 -1.44 6.12
CA PRO A 59 -7.40 -1.25 4.75
C PRO A 59 -6.25 -1.54 3.80
N GLU A 60 -6.57 -1.99 2.58
CA GLU A 60 -5.62 -2.28 1.51
C GLU A 60 -4.56 -1.18 1.33
N LYS A 61 -4.99 0.08 1.40
CA LYS A 61 -4.10 1.24 1.27
C LYS A 61 -3.04 1.31 2.37
N LEU A 62 -3.37 0.95 3.61
CA LEU A 62 -2.40 0.91 4.71
C LEU A 62 -1.46 -0.29 4.54
N GLU A 63 -1.98 -1.43 4.11
CA GLU A 63 -1.18 -2.62 3.85
C GLU A 63 -0.19 -2.40 2.69
N ALA A 64 -0.60 -1.66 1.66
CA ALA A 64 0.27 -1.24 0.56
C ALA A 64 1.41 -0.33 1.03
N ILE A 65 1.16 0.57 1.99
CA ILE A 65 2.22 1.38 2.62
C ILE A 65 3.21 0.48 3.36
N LEU A 66 2.73 -0.49 4.14
CA LEU A 66 3.60 -1.43 4.86
C LEU A 66 4.42 -2.29 3.88
N ALA A 67 3.81 -2.74 2.78
CA ALA A 67 4.48 -3.46 1.71
C ALA A 67 5.55 -2.61 1.00
N HIS A 68 5.27 -1.33 0.76
CA HIS A 68 6.24 -0.40 0.20
C HIS A 68 7.44 -0.21 1.14
N ILE A 69 7.20 -0.01 2.44
CA ILE A 69 8.28 0.10 3.44
C ILE A 69 9.13 -1.19 3.45
N ARG A 70 8.50 -2.36 3.36
CA ARG A 70 9.22 -3.64 3.23
C ARG A 70 10.11 -3.66 2.00
N ALA A 71 9.60 -3.22 0.84
CA ALA A 71 10.36 -3.21 -0.41
C ALA A 71 11.57 -2.27 -0.33
N GLU A 72 11.35 -1.03 0.11
CA GLU A 72 12.41 0.00 0.23
C GLU A 72 13.48 -0.35 1.27
N THR A 73 13.10 -0.97 2.39
CA THR A 73 14.04 -1.29 3.47
C THR A 73 14.66 -2.69 3.36
N GLY A 74 14.13 -3.54 2.48
CA GLY A 74 14.51 -4.95 2.36
C GLY A 74 14.16 -5.83 3.57
N LYS A 75 13.45 -5.30 4.57
CA LYS A 75 13.12 -5.97 5.83
C LYS A 75 11.64 -5.82 6.15
N LYS A 76 11.03 -6.83 6.77
CA LYS A 76 9.60 -6.77 7.13
C LYS A 76 9.38 -5.80 8.28
N PRO A 77 8.44 -4.84 8.16
CA PRO A 77 7.93 -4.10 9.30
C PRO A 77 7.32 -5.03 10.34
N MET A 78 7.61 -4.76 11.60
CA MET A 78 6.96 -5.35 12.76
C MET A 78 5.99 -4.34 13.36
N VAL A 79 4.70 -4.63 13.26
CA VAL A 79 3.62 -3.82 13.81
C VAL A 79 3.55 -4.03 15.32
N THR A 80 3.79 -2.95 16.06
CA THR A 80 3.78 -2.90 17.53
C THR A 80 2.44 -2.43 18.10
N SER A 81 1.68 -1.68 17.30
CA SER A 81 0.28 -1.36 17.56
C SER A 81 -0.49 -1.14 16.26
N GLY A 82 -1.70 -1.70 16.19
CA GLY A 82 -2.66 -1.50 15.11
C GLY A 82 -3.93 -0.83 15.63
N HIS A 83 -5.09 -1.40 15.35
CA HIS A 83 -6.38 -0.85 15.75
C HIS A 83 -6.54 -0.74 17.29
N ARG A 84 -6.91 0.47 17.74
CA ARG A 84 -7.23 0.77 19.14
C ARG A 84 -8.60 1.45 19.20
N PRO A 85 -9.69 0.72 19.49
CA PRO A 85 -10.99 1.36 19.65
C PRO A 85 -10.92 2.33 20.84
N ARG A 86 -11.55 3.50 20.71
CA ARG A 86 -11.56 4.58 21.72
C ARG A 86 -10.26 5.40 21.87
N SER A 87 -9.39 5.41 20.87
CA SER A 87 -8.22 6.33 20.84
C SER A 87 -8.54 7.76 20.35
N GLY A 88 -9.75 8.25 20.63
CA GLY A 88 -10.22 9.57 20.22
C GLY A 88 -10.09 9.82 18.72
N THR A 89 -9.53 10.97 18.35
CA THR A 89 -9.34 11.41 16.95
C THR A 89 -8.20 10.71 16.22
N SER A 90 -7.44 9.83 16.89
CA SER A 90 -6.35 9.08 16.28
C SER A 90 -6.82 8.22 15.11
N GLN A 91 -5.96 8.08 14.11
CA GLN A 91 -6.19 7.16 12.99
C GLN A 91 -6.24 5.69 13.44
N HIS A 92 -5.67 5.33 14.60
CA HIS A 92 -5.81 3.99 15.18
C HIS A 92 -7.25 3.64 15.55
N SER A 93 -8.06 4.63 15.93
CA SER A 93 -9.49 4.45 16.25
C SER A 93 -10.26 3.90 15.06
N ARG A 94 -9.82 4.23 13.83
CA ARG A 94 -10.46 3.83 12.57
C ARG A 94 -9.73 2.70 11.84
N CYS A 95 -8.76 2.06 12.49
CA CYS A 95 -7.91 1.02 11.87
C CYS A 95 -7.04 1.52 10.72
N TYR A 96 -6.83 2.84 10.63
CA TYR A 96 -6.16 3.51 9.53
C TYR A 96 -4.70 3.85 9.83
N ALA A 97 -4.15 3.30 10.91
CA ALA A 97 -2.79 3.55 11.34
C ALA A 97 -2.10 2.30 11.90
N ALA A 98 -0.79 2.27 11.73
CA ALA A 98 0.11 1.29 12.31
C ALA A 98 1.30 1.99 12.96
N ASP A 99 1.65 1.53 14.16
CA ASP A 99 2.89 1.89 14.84
C ASP A 99 3.89 0.75 14.61
N ILE A 100 5.00 1.01 13.94
CA ILE A 100 5.93 0.00 13.44
C ILE A 100 7.36 0.20 13.93
N ARG A 101 8.11 -0.90 13.92
CA ARG A 101 9.57 -0.92 13.85
C ARG A 101 10.00 -1.79 12.67
N VAL A 102 11.21 -1.64 12.19
CA VAL A 102 11.79 -2.55 11.20
C VAL A 102 13.11 -3.07 11.78
N PRO A 103 13.17 -4.32 12.28
CA PRO A 103 14.37 -4.86 12.90
C PRO A 103 15.60 -4.76 11.98
N GLY A 104 16.70 -4.22 12.52
CA GLY A 104 17.94 -4.00 11.76
C GLY A 104 17.95 -2.78 10.85
N VAL A 105 16.92 -1.92 10.88
CA VAL A 105 16.83 -0.70 10.07
C VAL A 105 16.67 0.51 10.98
N SER A 106 17.42 1.58 10.69
CA SER A 106 17.36 2.81 11.48
C SER A 106 16.02 3.54 11.34
N GLU A 107 15.57 4.22 12.40
CA GLU A 107 14.35 5.04 12.37
C GLU A 107 14.33 6.01 11.19
N LYS A 108 15.46 6.67 10.92
CA LYS A 108 15.62 7.61 9.79
C LYS A 108 15.33 6.95 8.44
N ALA A 109 15.84 5.74 8.22
CA ALA A 109 15.59 5.00 6.98
C ALA A 109 14.11 4.56 6.88
N ILE A 110 13.49 4.15 7.99
CA ILE A 110 12.05 3.81 8.02
C ILE A 110 11.20 5.04 7.67
N LEU A 111 11.52 6.21 8.22
CA LEU A 111 10.83 7.48 7.93
C LEU A 111 10.99 7.91 6.47
N ALA A 112 12.17 7.67 5.88
CA ALA A 112 12.43 7.94 4.46
C ALA A 112 11.61 7.01 3.56
N ALA A 113 11.62 5.69 3.84
CA ALA A 113 10.80 4.71 3.12
C ALA A 113 9.29 5.04 3.22
N ALA A 114 8.80 5.33 4.43
CA ALA A 114 7.40 5.71 4.63
C ALA A 114 7.01 7.00 3.88
N ALA A 115 7.95 7.94 3.76
CA ALA A 115 7.74 9.19 3.03
C ALA A 115 7.52 9.00 1.53
N GLY A 116 8.12 7.97 0.94
CA GLY A 116 7.97 7.61 -0.47
C GLY A 116 6.70 6.81 -0.79
N ALA A 117 6.04 6.25 0.23
CA ALA A 117 4.92 5.33 0.03
C ALA A 117 3.71 6.03 -0.63
N PRO A 118 3.20 5.51 -1.77
CA PRO A 118 2.00 6.02 -2.39
C PRO A 118 0.80 5.97 -1.43
N GLY A 119 0.07 7.08 -1.34
CA GLY A 119 -1.11 7.17 -0.48
C GLY A 119 -0.83 7.38 1.01
N ILE A 120 0.44 7.56 1.42
CA ILE A 120 0.78 7.91 2.80
C ILE A 120 0.06 9.20 3.24
N GLY A 121 -0.57 9.14 4.40
CA GLY A 121 -1.17 10.26 5.10
C GLY A 121 -0.20 10.83 6.11
N GLY A 122 -0.39 10.50 7.39
CA GLY A 122 0.49 10.93 8.46
C GLY A 122 1.72 10.04 8.66
N ILE A 123 2.82 10.67 9.01
CA ILE A 123 4.07 10.03 9.44
C ILE A 123 4.49 10.64 10.77
N GLY A 124 4.80 9.80 11.75
CA GLY A 124 5.23 10.22 13.08
C GLY A 124 6.37 9.41 13.63
N ARG A 125 7.01 9.92 14.68
CA ARG A 125 8.01 9.18 15.44
C ARG A 125 7.87 9.40 16.94
N TYR A 126 8.13 8.34 17.70
CA TYR A 126 8.21 8.33 19.16
C TYR A 126 9.64 8.10 19.62
N CYS A 127 9.95 8.42 20.88
CA CYS A 127 11.35 8.49 21.34
C CYS A 127 11.98 7.15 21.62
N ASN A 128 11.15 6.13 21.66
CA ASN A 128 11.56 4.75 21.73
C ASN A 128 11.79 4.13 20.32
N GLY A 129 11.89 4.94 19.27
CA GLY A 129 12.18 4.49 17.91
C GLY A 129 10.99 3.87 17.17
N ILE A 130 9.76 4.03 17.68
CA ILE A 130 8.55 3.63 16.96
C ILE A 130 8.22 4.68 15.90
N VAL A 131 7.94 4.22 14.69
CA VAL A 131 7.43 5.05 13.59
C VAL A 131 5.94 4.83 13.44
N HIS A 132 5.18 5.92 13.40
CA HIS A 132 3.76 5.93 13.12
C HIS A 132 3.52 6.17 11.63
N VAL A 133 2.66 5.37 11.00
CA VAL A 133 2.18 5.57 9.63
C VAL A 133 0.67 5.43 9.56
N ASP A 134 0.02 6.27 8.77
CA ASP A 134 -1.43 6.23 8.59
C ASP A 134 -1.89 6.72 7.21
N ILE A 135 -3.14 6.44 6.86
CA ILE A 135 -3.78 6.84 5.59
C ILE A 135 -4.67 8.08 5.71
N GLY A 136 -4.59 8.84 6.81
CA GLY A 136 -5.36 10.05 7.05
C GLY A 136 -4.84 11.28 6.29
N PRO A 137 -5.15 12.49 6.76
CA PRO A 137 -4.59 13.72 6.19
C PRO A 137 -3.07 13.74 6.27
N LYS A 138 -2.42 14.35 5.26
CA LYS A 138 -0.96 14.50 5.23
C LYS A 138 -0.47 15.32 6.41
N ARG A 139 0.37 14.72 7.26
CA ARG A 139 0.95 15.36 8.45
C ARG A 139 2.28 14.73 8.81
N ARG A 140 3.18 15.53 9.40
CA ARG A 140 4.42 15.04 9.99
C ARG A 140 4.55 15.54 11.40
N TRP A 141 4.92 14.67 12.33
CA TRP A 141 5.12 15.05 13.73
C TRP A 141 6.25 14.21 14.35
N ALA A 142 6.79 14.72 15.45
CA ALA A 142 7.76 14.01 16.27
C ALA A 142 7.37 14.22 17.73
N HIS A 143 7.25 13.14 18.50
CA HIS A 143 6.98 13.20 19.93
C HIS A 143 8.28 13.28 20.75
N CYS A 144 9.38 13.71 20.13
CA CYS A 144 10.73 13.80 20.72
C CYS A 144 11.31 15.18 20.54
N GLY A 145 11.77 15.76 21.64
CA GLY A 145 12.17 17.17 21.69
C GLY A 145 10.93 18.06 21.62
N GLY A 146 10.72 18.88 22.65
CA GLY A 146 9.50 19.64 22.92
C GLY A 146 9.09 20.73 21.93
N LYS A 147 9.30 20.57 20.62
CA LYS A 147 8.75 21.45 19.59
C LYS A 147 8.19 20.63 18.44
N SER A 148 6.95 20.18 18.59
CA SER A 148 6.08 19.96 17.44
C SER A 148 6.09 21.26 16.63
N LYS A 149 6.81 21.32 15.50
CA LYS A 149 6.66 22.40 14.54
C LYS A 149 5.29 22.24 13.88
N GLY A 150 4.25 22.57 14.63
CA GLY A 150 2.96 22.89 14.05
C GLY A 150 3.21 24.02 13.07
N LYS A 151 2.89 23.79 11.80
CA LYS A 151 2.63 24.89 10.86
C LYS A 151 1.38 25.62 11.37
N GLY A 152 1.53 26.39 12.45
CA GLY A 152 0.59 27.42 12.84
C GLY A 152 0.66 28.48 11.76
N GLY A 153 -0.47 28.68 11.09
CA GLY A 153 -0.58 29.53 9.91
C GLY A 153 -0.02 30.93 10.14
N LEU A 154 0.33 31.55 9.02
CA LEU A 154 0.76 32.93 8.81
C LEU A 154 -0.33 33.96 9.21
N ALA A 155 -1.06 33.74 10.31
CA ALA A 155 -2.22 34.51 10.72
C ALA A 155 -1.99 35.29 12.03
N ASN A 156 -0.85 35.12 12.72
CA ASN A 156 -0.65 35.73 14.03
C ASN A 156 0.38 36.89 14.10
N LEU A 157 1.04 37.24 12.98
CA LEU A 157 1.99 38.37 12.97
C LEU A 157 1.32 39.74 12.76
N LYS A 158 0.02 39.78 12.42
CA LYS A 158 -0.71 41.04 12.17
C LYS A 158 -1.41 41.64 13.38
N ARG A 159 -1.39 41.00 14.56
CA ARG A 159 -2.07 41.52 15.76
C ARG A 159 -1.21 42.43 16.64
N HIS A 160 0.10 42.46 16.45
CA HIS A 160 0.99 43.25 17.32
C HIS A 160 1.30 44.67 16.86
N HIS A 161 0.69 45.14 15.76
CA HIS A 161 0.92 46.49 15.23
C HIS A 161 -0.31 47.41 15.29
N ARG A 162 -1.34 47.02 16.06
CA ARG A 162 -2.61 47.78 16.21
C ARG A 162 -3.08 47.92 17.64
N ARG A 163 -2.19 47.78 18.62
CA ARG A 163 -2.50 48.13 20.01
C ARG A 163 -1.31 48.88 20.62
N SER A 164 -1.55 50.20 20.73
CA SER A 164 -0.91 51.19 21.59
C SER A 164 0.48 51.66 21.17
#